data_AF-A0A2H0E0Q3-F1
#
_entry.id   AF-A0A2H0E0Q3-F1
#
_cell.length_a   1.000
_cell.length_b   1.000
_cell.length_c   1.000
_cell.angle_alpha   90.00
_cell.angle_beta   90.00
_cell.angle_gamma   90.00
#
_symmetry.space_group_name_H-M   'P 1'
#
loop_
_entity.id
_entity.type
_entity.pdbx_description
1 polymer ?
#
loop_
_entity_poly.entity_id
_entity_poly.type
_entity_poly.pdbx_seq_one_letter_code
_entity_poly.pdbx_strand_id
1 'polypeptide(L)'
;MFDLLSKYDLDKNKYISQEWQDYAYRLAMFLDDLTHKSLYMRLAKNTPRAQLEEAKNFVSDAYQVKNKASLFMWKLKEIKGQKK
;
A
#
# COMPACT_ATOMS: atom_id res chain seq x y z
N MET A 1 -9.81 9.41 41.98
CA MET A 1 -10.14 9.70 40.57
C MET A 1 -8.89 9.40 39.74
N PHE A 2 -8.61 8.12 39.49
CA PHE A 2 -7.30 7.71 38.99
C PHE A 2 -7.46 6.65 37.90
N ASP A 3 -7.16 7.12 36.69
CA ASP A 3 -6.39 6.40 35.67
C ASP A 3 -7.06 5.21 34.99
N LEU A 4 -8.18 5.49 34.32
CA LEU A 4 -8.77 4.59 33.32
C LEU A 4 -7.89 4.48 32.04
N LEU A 5 -6.87 5.33 31.89
CA LEU A 5 -6.00 5.38 30.71
C LEU A 5 -4.77 4.47 30.79
N SER A 6 -4.33 4.03 31.97
CA SER A 6 -3.09 3.23 32.10
C SER A 6 -3.21 1.75 31.68
N LYS A 7 -4.38 1.33 31.20
CA LYS A 7 -4.58 0.00 30.57
C LYS A 7 -4.49 -0.01 29.05
N TYR A 8 -4.32 1.16 28.41
CA TYR A 8 -4.12 1.20 26.97
C TYR A 8 -2.64 0.97 26.66
N ASP A 9 -2.31 -0.29 26.44
CA ASP A 9 -1.00 -0.75 25.99
C ASP A 9 -0.75 -0.23 24.55
N LEU A 10 -0.28 1.01 24.45
CA LEU A 10 0.03 1.72 23.19
C LEU A 10 1.13 1.02 22.37
N ASP A 11 1.81 0.03 22.95
CA ASP A 11 2.95 -0.70 22.37
C ASP A 11 2.56 -1.86 21.44
N LYS A 12 1.27 -2.14 21.24
CA LYS A 12 0.81 -3.28 20.42
C LYS A 12 0.98 -3.15 18.89
N ASN A 13 1.56 -2.06 18.38
CA ASN A 13 1.79 -1.86 16.93
C ASN A 13 3.27 -1.90 16.54
N LYS A 14 4.06 -2.79 17.17
CA LYS A 14 5.53 -2.87 17.01
C LYS A 14 6.05 -3.14 15.58
N TYR A 15 5.18 -3.46 14.61
CA TYR A 15 5.55 -3.78 13.22
C TYR A 15 5.07 -2.78 12.16
N ILE A 16 4.26 -1.79 12.53
CA ILE A 16 3.86 -0.70 11.65
C ILE A 16 4.24 0.60 12.34
N SER A 17 5.51 0.97 12.17
CA SER A 17 6.03 2.21 12.75
C SER A 17 5.79 3.42 11.84
N GLN A 18 5.47 3.18 10.56
CA GLN A 18 5.39 4.22 9.54
C GLN A 18 4.15 4.01 8.66
N GLU A 19 3.43 5.09 8.34
CA GLU A 19 2.18 5.06 7.55
C GLU A 19 2.37 4.34 6.20
N TRP A 20 3.50 4.54 5.53
CA TRP A 20 3.76 3.89 4.25
C TRP A 20 3.92 2.36 4.35
N GLN A 21 4.25 1.82 5.53
CA GLN A 21 4.30 0.36 5.76
C GLN A 21 2.90 -0.23 5.82
N ASP A 22 1.99 0.43 6.57
CA ASP A 22 0.57 0.06 6.62
C ASP A 22 -0.04 0.13 5.23
N TYR A 23 0.21 1.22 4.51
CA TYR A 23 -0.27 1.38 3.15
C TYR A 23 0.23 0.28 2.22
N ALA A 24 1.54 0.00 2.23
CA ALA A 24 2.12 -1.06 1.41
C ALA A 24 1.47 -2.42 1.69
N TYR A 25 1.20 -2.72 2.96
CA TYR A 25 0.53 -3.95 3.34
C TYR A 25 -0.92 -4.00 2.83
N ARG A 26 -1.69 -2.91 3.00
CA ARG A 26 -3.05 -2.79 2.45
C ARG A 26 -3.09 -2.88 0.94
N LEU A 27 -2.11 -2.28 0.26
CA LEU A 27 -1.97 -2.34 -1.19
C LEU A 27 -1.68 -3.78 -1.65
N ALA A 28 -0.76 -4.48 -0.98
CA ALA A 28 -0.48 -5.88 -1.26
C ALA A 28 -1.72 -6.77 -1.06
N MET A 29 -2.51 -6.54 0.00
CA MET A 29 -3.80 -7.21 0.20
C MET A 29 -4.80 -6.91 -0.92
N PHE A 30 -4.94 -5.64 -1.30
CA PHE A 30 -5.86 -5.20 -2.36
C PHE A 30 -5.54 -5.86 -3.71
N LEU A 31 -4.26 -6.01 -4.02
CA LEU A 31 -3.76 -6.62 -5.26
C LEU A 31 -3.72 -8.15 -5.21
N ASP A 32 -4.13 -8.76 -4.09
CA ASP A 32 -4.03 -10.20 -3.83
C ASP A 32 -2.60 -10.73 -4.00
N ASP A 33 -1.61 -9.95 -3.55
CA ASP A 33 -0.19 -10.25 -3.68
C ASP A 33 0.59 -10.00 -2.37
N LEU A 34 0.09 -10.58 -1.29
CA LEU A 34 0.72 -10.54 0.02
C LEU A 34 2.11 -11.19 0.04
N THR A 35 2.35 -12.16 -0.85
CA THR A 35 3.65 -12.84 -1.01
C THR A 35 4.77 -11.86 -1.35
N HIS A 36 4.48 -10.77 -2.08
CA HIS A 36 5.45 -9.74 -2.44
C HIS A 36 5.30 -8.45 -1.61
N LYS A 37 4.78 -8.50 -0.37
CA LYS A 37 4.63 -7.32 0.50
C LYS A 37 5.89 -6.43 0.61
N SER A 38 7.10 -7.02 0.61
CA SER A 38 8.37 -6.28 0.65
C SER A 38 8.59 -5.40 -0.59
N LEU A 39 8.12 -5.84 -1.76
CA LEU A 39 8.12 -5.05 -3.00
C LEU A 39 7.25 -3.81 -2.85
N TYR A 40 6.03 -3.98 -2.33
CA TYR A 40 5.10 -2.87 -2.10
C TYR A 40 5.60 -1.91 -1.02
N MET A 41 6.27 -2.42 0.02
CA MET A 41 6.94 -1.59 1.03
C MET A 41 7.99 -0.69 0.40
N ARG A 42 8.85 -1.24 -0.47
CA ARG A 42 9.84 -0.45 -1.20
C ARG A 42 9.20 0.57 -2.14
N LEU A 43 8.09 0.20 -2.81
CA LEU A 43 7.35 1.12 -3.67
C LEU A 43 6.75 2.29 -2.87
N ALA A 44 6.06 2.00 -1.77
CA ALA A 44 5.46 3.01 -0.90
C ALA A 44 6.49 3.95 -0.28
N LYS A 45 7.68 3.44 0.07
CA LYS A 45 8.77 4.26 0.62
C LYS A 45 9.39 5.21 -0.41
N ASN A 46 9.51 4.78 -1.67
CA ASN A 46 10.31 5.48 -2.68
C ASN A 46 9.47 6.16 -3.78
N THR A 47 8.15 5.97 -3.77
CA THR A 47 7.26 6.51 -4.81
C THR A 47 6.22 7.43 -4.15
N PRO A 48 5.96 8.63 -4.71
CA PRO A 48 4.92 9.51 -4.20
C PRO A 48 3.57 8.80 -4.09
N ARG A 49 2.90 8.96 -2.94
CA ARG A 49 1.63 8.29 -2.64
C ARG A 49 0.57 8.53 -3.72
N ALA A 50 0.50 9.75 -4.25
CA ALA A 50 -0.42 10.11 -5.33
C ALA A 50 -0.32 9.18 -6.55
N GLN A 51 0.90 8.80 -6.97
CA GLN A 51 1.09 7.90 -8.12
C GLN A 51 0.62 6.47 -7.81
N LEU A 52 0.81 6.02 -6.56
CA LEU A 52 0.39 4.69 -6.13
C LEU A 52 -1.14 4.60 -6.03
N GLU A 53 -1.79 5.63 -5.49
CA GLU A 53 -3.26 5.69 -5.43
C GLU A 53 -3.86 5.82 -6.83
N GLU A 54 -3.28 6.61 -7.72
CA GLU A 54 -3.72 6.71 -9.12
C GLU A 54 -3.68 5.35 -9.83
N ALA A 55 -2.56 4.61 -9.69
CA ALA A 55 -2.45 3.26 -10.22
C ALA A 55 -3.44 2.27 -9.58
N LYS A 56 -3.67 2.38 -8.26
CA LYS A 56 -4.62 1.54 -7.52
C LYS A 56 -6.07 1.82 -7.94
N ASN A 57 -6.44 3.08 -8.12
CA ASN A 57 -7.77 3.47 -8.59
C ASN A 57 -8.04 2.90 -9.98
N PHE A 58 -7.07 3.01 -10.90
CA PHE A 58 -7.18 2.42 -12.23
C PHE A 58 -7.42 0.90 -12.19
N VAL A 59 -6.77 0.17 -11.28
CA VAL A 59 -7.01 -1.28 -11.10
C VAL A 59 -8.36 -1.56 -10.45
N SER A 60 -8.88 -0.65 -9.63
CA SER A 60 -10.18 -0.79 -8.98
C SER A 60 -11.33 -0.71 -9.99
N ASP A 61 -11.18 0.12 -11.02
CA ASP A 61 -12.16 0.29 -12.09
C ASP A 61 -12.12 -0.84 -13.14
N ALA A 62 -11.06 -1.66 -13.14
CA ALA A 62 -10.88 -2.70 -14.13
C ALA A 62 -11.69 -3.97 -13.79
N TYR A 63 -12.60 -4.36 -14.69
CA TYR A 63 -13.43 -5.56 -14.54
C TYR A 63 -12.70 -6.82 -15.05
N GLN A 64 -12.93 -7.98 -14.40
CA GLN A 64 -12.39 -9.29 -14.80
C GLN A 64 -10.85 -9.37 -14.99
N VAL A 65 -10.08 -8.64 -14.18
CA VAL A 65 -8.61 -8.69 -14.25
C VAL A 65 -8.09 -10.02 -13.67
N LYS A 66 -7.38 -10.79 -14.50
CA LYS A 66 -6.74 -12.06 -14.08
C LYS A 66 -5.63 -11.88 -13.05
N ASN A 67 -4.87 -10.78 -13.13
CA ASN A 67 -3.77 -10.47 -12.21
C ASN A 67 -3.72 -8.96 -11.93
N LYS A 68 -4.27 -8.55 -10.77
CA LYS A 68 -4.34 -7.15 -10.35
C LYS A 68 -2.94 -6.56 -10.12
N ALA A 69 -2.02 -7.33 -9.54
CA ALA A 69 -0.65 -6.88 -9.27
C ALA A 69 0.10 -6.51 -10.56
N SER A 70 -0.03 -7.31 -11.62
CA SER A 70 0.61 -7.04 -12.90
C SER A 70 0.04 -5.79 -13.58
N LEU A 71 -1.29 -5.63 -13.55
CA LEU A 71 -1.95 -4.43 -14.08
C LEU A 71 -1.54 -3.17 -13.31
N PHE A 72 -1.45 -3.27 -11.98
CA PHE A 72 -0.95 -2.20 -11.12
C PHE A 72 0.47 -1.79 -11.49
N MET A 73 1.38 -2.76 -11.63
CA MET A 73 2.78 -2.49 -11.97
C MET A 73 2.92 -1.85 -13.35
N TRP A 74 2.16 -2.34 -14.33
CA TRP A 74 2.11 -1.77 -15.67
C TRP A 74 1.63 -0.32 -15.62
N LYS A 75 0.52 -0.03 -14.94
CA LYS A 75 -0.03 1.32 -14.84
C LYS A 75 0.91 2.27 -14.09
N LEU A 76 1.52 1.80 -13.00
CA LEU A 76 2.50 2.58 -12.25
C LEU A 76 3.72 2.94 -13.10
N LYS A 77 4.18 2.03 -13.97
CA LYS A 77 5.25 2.29 -14.93
C LYS A 77 4.83 3.35 -15.96
N GLU A 78 3.60 3.27 -16.46
CA GLU A 78 3.04 4.26 -17.39
C GLU A 78 3.00 5.67 -16.76
N ILE A 79 2.44 5.81 -15.56
CA ILE A 79 2.37 7.10 -14.82
C ILE A 79 3.77 7.69 -14.59
N LYS A 80 4.76 6.84 -14.28
CA LYS A 80 6.16 7.28 -14.13
C LYS A 80 6.80 7.69 -15.45
N GLY A 81 6.41 7.07 -16.56
CA GLY A 81 6.89 7.40 -17.90
C GLY A 81 6.31 8.70 -18.46
N GLN A 82 5.06 9.03 -18.13
CA GLN A 82 4.39 10.26 -18.58
C GLN A 82 4.94 11.54 -17.94
N LYS A 83 5.66 11.43 -16.81
CA LYS A 83 6.25 12.58 -16.10
C LYS A 83 7.71 12.85 -16.47
N LYS A 84 8.24 12.18 -17.50
CA LYS A 84 9.55 12.49 -18.11
C LYS A 84 9.37 13.49 -19.24
#